data_AF-A0A6A6B7K4-F1
#
_entry.id   AF-A0A6A6B7K4-F1
#
_cell.length_a   1.000
_cell.length_b   1.000
_cell.length_c   1.000
_cell.angle_alpha   90.00
_cell.angle_beta   90.00
_cell.angle_gamma   90.00
#
_symmetry.space_group_name_H-M   'P 1'
#
loop_
_entity.id
_entity.type
_entity.pdbx_description
1 polymer ?
#
loop_
_entity_poly.entity_id
_entity_poly.type
_entity_poly.pdbx_seq_one_letter_code
_entity_poly.pdbx_strand_id
1 'polypeptide(L)'
;MAALKSLDLDRKPLDVLTLPPAAVTPSSVRFSGRPHLTVNERQNTEVSSITSDRSSATDLHTLAVKYLYKRCLQQNWTEPPEDDHGIVDGDTDHLGVMIKRPDGVYTAEPMTLNKGVYKAVETLGATVAFTMSSQFVGHVLSHTSPLQTELPLDPHGAFVLPVVTSAADIASGTSYIRIDMCICLCRAERIVIIWGDTVAGIIAHAAYVEARLFAKVWGSPAPGPTLTPCRGALLSSSTSPDPEQAASRVSRLLRRRIRVTSCSIWKKM
;
A
#
# COMPACT_ATOMS: atom_id res chain seq x y z
N MET A 1 21.02 39.24 37.89
CA MET A 1 20.31 39.04 39.17
C MET A 1 18.81 39.24 38.95
N ALA A 2 18.06 38.15 38.85
CA ALA A 2 16.60 38.01 39.04
C ALA A 2 16.26 36.57 38.59
N ALA A 3 16.30 35.61 39.51
CA ALA A 3 15.12 35.06 40.20
C ALA A 3 14.37 34.01 39.35
N LEU A 4 14.91 32.78 39.40
CA LEU A 4 14.25 31.54 39.00
C LEU A 4 13.12 31.24 40.00
N LYS A 5 11.89 31.06 39.52
CA LYS A 5 10.79 30.49 40.31
C LYS A 5 10.54 29.05 39.86
N SER A 6 10.87 28.15 40.77
CA SER A 6 10.53 26.73 40.77
C SER A 6 9.02 26.54 40.79
N LEU A 7 8.49 25.71 39.90
CA LEU A 7 7.13 25.16 40.01
C LEU A 7 7.26 23.65 40.15
N ASP A 8 7.15 23.23 41.40
CA ASP A 8 6.99 21.88 41.88
C ASP A 8 5.51 21.50 41.69
N LEU A 9 5.25 20.44 40.93
CA LEU A 9 3.90 19.90 40.71
C LEU A 9 3.91 18.40 40.98
N ASP A 10 3.81 18.09 42.27
CA ASP A 10 2.94 17.10 42.91
C ASP A 10 2.57 15.86 42.07
N ARG A 11 3.40 14.81 42.20
CA ARG A 11 3.04 13.44 41.82
C ARG A 11 2.15 12.82 42.89
N LYS A 12 0.88 12.58 42.57
CA LYS A 12 0.02 11.67 43.35
C LYS A 12 0.10 10.24 42.78
N PRO A 13 0.36 9.21 43.62
CA PRO A 13 0.23 7.81 43.23
C PRO A 13 -1.22 7.35 43.44
N LEU A 14 -1.85 6.77 42.43
CA LEU A 14 -3.14 6.10 42.55
C LEU A 14 -2.98 4.61 42.27
N ASP A 15 -3.10 3.87 43.37
CA ASP A 15 -3.81 2.60 43.58
C ASP A 15 -3.63 1.45 42.58
N VAL A 16 -2.81 0.52 43.05
CA VAL A 16 -2.86 -0.92 42.84
C VAL A 16 -4.27 -1.45 43.12
N LEU A 17 -4.93 -2.02 42.11
CA LEU A 17 -6.07 -2.91 42.31
C LEU A 17 -5.74 -4.32 41.83
N THR A 18 -5.84 -5.20 42.81
CA THR A 18 -5.62 -6.65 42.84
C THR A 18 -6.66 -7.44 42.05
N LEU A 19 -6.19 -8.56 41.49
CA LEU A 19 -6.86 -9.63 40.72
C LEU A 19 -8.23 -10.11 41.26
N PRO A 20 -8.99 -10.82 40.42
CA PRO A 20 -9.16 -12.25 40.72
C PRO A 20 -8.88 -13.22 39.55
N PRO A 21 -8.44 -14.47 39.84
CA PRO A 21 -8.23 -15.54 38.86
C PRO A 21 -9.50 -16.37 38.61
N ALA A 22 -9.80 -16.66 37.34
CA ALA A 22 -10.80 -17.66 36.94
C ALA A 22 -10.12 -18.61 35.95
N ALA A 23 -9.81 -19.84 36.39
CA ALA A 23 -10.67 -21.03 36.34
C ALA A 23 -10.56 -21.78 34.99
N VAL A 24 -9.66 -22.75 35.04
CA VAL A 24 -9.54 -24.03 34.32
C VAL A 24 -10.83 -24.56 33.68
N THR A 25 -10.74 -25.03 32.41
CA THR A 25 -11.24 -26.35 31.96
C THR A 25 -10.63 -26.74 30.60
N PRO A 26 -9.91 -27.89 30.49
CA PRO A 26 -9.58 -28.52 29.22
C PRO A 26 -10.56 -29.67 28.89
N SER A 27 -11.29 -29.54 27.80
CA SER A 27 -12.10 -30.64 27.26
C SER A 27 -11.26 -31.48 26.30
N SER A 28 -10.78 -32.61 26.82
CA SER A 28 -10.18 -33.70 26.07
C SER A 28 -11.26 -34.45 25.30
N VAL A 29 -11.18 -34.46 23.96
CA VAL A 29 -11.92 -35.43 23.14
C VAL A 29 -10.90 -36.35 22.49
N ARG A 30 -10.75 -37.53 23.09
CA ARG A 30 -10.16 -38.70 22.45
C ARG A 30 -11.18 -39.23 21.46
N PHE A 31 -10.82 -39.29 20.17
CA PHE A 31 -11.52 -40.14 19.23
C PHE A 31 -10.56 -41.22 18.72
N SER A 32 -10.64 -42.37 19.37
CA SER A 32 -10.11 -43.63 18.87
C SER A 32 -11.06 -44.17 17.81
N GLY A 33 -10.59 -44.35 16.59
CA GLY A 33 -11.37 -44.99 15.52
C GLY A 33 -10.52 -45.33 14.32
N ARG A 34 -9.78 -46.44 14.39
CA ARG A 34 -9.41 -47.21 13.19
C ARG A 34 -10.61 -48.09 12.83
N PRO A 35 -11.06 -48.06 11.56
CA PRO A 35 -11.51 -49.27 10.91
C PRO A 35 -10.62 -49.63 9.72
N HIS A 36 -10.60 -50.93 9.50
CA HIS A 36 -9.74 -51.71 8.65
C HIS A 36 -10.55 -52.18 7.45
N LEU A 37 -9.93 -52.07 6.26
CA LEU A 37 -10.24 -52.68 4.95
C LEU A 37 -11.64 -52.47 4.36
N THR A 38 -11.68 -52.04 3.09
CA THR A 38 -11.99 -52.92 1.94
C THR A 38 -11.79 -52.13 0.64
N VAL A 39 -10.95 -52.65 -0.24
CA VAL A 39 -10.94 -52.33 -1.68
C VAL A 39 -12.24 -52.87 -2.26
N ASN A 40 -13.06 -52.01 -2.86
CA ASN A 40 -14.10 -52.47 -3.77
C ASN A 40 -14.23 -51.52 -4.97
N GLU A 41 -14.24 -52.18 -6.12
CA GLU A 41 -14.29 -51.64 -7.46
C GLU A 41 -15.75 -51.37 -7.86
N ARG A 42 -15.91 -50.43 -8.81
CA ARG A 42 -17.05 -50.18 -9.72
C ARG A 42 -18.07 -49.09 -9.33
N GLN A 43 -18.01 -48.05 -10.16
CA GLN A 43 -19.10 -47.30 -10.78
C GLN A 43 -20.23 -46.81 -9.87
N ASN A 44 -20.23 -45.49 -9.63
CA ASN A 44 -21.45 -44.70 -9.72
C ASN A 44 -21.10 -43.27 -10.19
N THR A 45 -21.75 -42.88 -11.28
CA THR A 45 -21.96 -41.50 -11.73
C THR A 45 -22.74 -40.74 -10.67
N GLU A 46 -22.08 -39.85 -9.95
CA GLU A 46 -22.74 -38.81 -9.16
C GLU A 46 -22.19 -37.45 -9.58
N VAL A 47 -23.09 -36.64 -10.13
CA VAL A 47 -22.90 -35.22 -10.39
C VAL A 47 -22.67 -34.53 -9.06
N SER A 48 -21.40 -34.37 -8.71
CA SER A 48 -20.97 -33.58 -7.57
C SER A 48 -21.21 -32.11 -7.90
N SER A 49 -22.28 -31.55 -7.32
CA SER A 49 -22.54 -30.12 -7.39
C SER A 49 -21.43 -29.37 -6.67
N ILE A 50 -20.66 -28.64 -7.47
CA ILE A 50 -19.50 -27.86 -7.07
C ILE A 50 -19.98 -26.74 -6.15
N THR A 51 -19.76 -26.90 -4.84
CA THR A 51 -19.82 -25.83 -3.85
C THR A 51 -18.44 -25.66 -3.22
N SER A 52 -17.39 -25.63 -4.06
CA SER A 52 -15.99 -25.55 -3.62
C SER A 52 -15.35 -24.17 -3.81
N ASP A 53 -16.06 -23.20 -4.40
CA ASP A 53 -15.46 -21.93 -4.83
C ASP A 53 -15.06 -21.01 -3.68
N ARG A 54 -15.74 -21.09 -2.52
CA ARG A 54 -15.55 -20.13 -1.43
C ARG A 54 -14.27 -20.37 -0.62
N SER A 55 -13.86 -21.63 -0.43
CA SER A 55 -12.60 -21.97 0.26
C SER A 55 -11.38 -21.59 -0.58
N SER A 56 -11.45 -21.86 -1.89
CA SER A 56 -10.36 -21.54 -2.83
C SER A 56 -10.12 -20.02 -2.93
N ALA A 57 -11.19 -19.22 -2.96
CA ALA A 57 -11.07 -17.76 -3.00
C ALA A 57 -10.39 -17.20 -1.74
N THR A 58 -10.78 -17.67 -0.54
CA THR A 58 -10.15 -17.23 0.71
C THR A 58 -8.66 -17.59 0.78
N ASP A 59 -8.29 -18.75 0.21
CA ASP A 59 -6.89 -19.17 0.11
C ASP A 59 -6.11 -18.25 -0.84
N LEU A 60 -6.71 -17.85 -1.96
CA LEU A 60 -6.09 -16.91 -2.90
C LEU A 60 -5.83 -15.53 -2.27
N HIS A 61 -6.78 -14.96 -1.53
CA HIS A 61 -6.57 -13.67 -0.84
C HIS A 61 -5.45 -13.77 0.20
N THR A 62 -5.36 -14.90 0.91
CA THR A 62 -4.31 -15.17 1.89
C THR A 62 -2.93 -15.32 1.22
N LEU A 63 -2.87 -15.97 0.06
CA LEU A 63 -1.64 -16.04 -0.75
C LEU A 63 -1.25 -14.67 -1.30
N ALA A 64 -2.23 -13.88 -1.77
CA ALA A 64 -2.00 -12.55 -2.32
C ALA A 64 -1.47 -11.56 -1.28
N VAL A 65 -2.03 -11.55 -0.06
CA VAL A 65 -1.55 -10.66 1.02
C VAL A 65 -0.13 -11.01 1.43
N LYS A 66 0.19 -12.31 1.56
CA LYS A 66 1.55 -12.79 1.86
C LYS A 66 2.55 -12.48 0.75
N TYR A 67 2.13 -12.63 -0.51
CA TYR A 67 2.94 -12.25 -1.66
C TYR A 67 3.26 -10.75 -1.65
N LEU A 68 2.23 -9.91 -1.48
CA LEU A 68 2.38 -8.47 -1.46
C LEU A 68 3.24 -8.01 -0.26
N TYR A 69 3.03 -8.58 0.92
CA TYR A 69 3.86 -8.29 2.10
C TYR A 69 5.34 -8.64 1.86
N LYS A 70 5.63 -9.81 1.28
CA LYS A 70 7.00 -10.16 0.87
C LYS A 70 7.59 -9.20 -0.15
N ARG A 71 6.78 -8.66 -1.07
CA ARG A 71 7.23 -7.64 -2.02
C ARG A 71 7.57 -6.32 -1.31
N CYS A 72 6.75 -5.88 -0.37
CA CYS A 72 7.04 -4.68 0.43
C CYS A 72 8.35 -4.85 1.23
N LEU A 73 8.57 -6.02 1.83
CA LEU A 73 9.83 -6.34 2.52
C LEU A 73 11.04 -6.29 1.57
N GLN A 74 10.92 -6.81 0.34
CA GLN A 74 12.01 -6.77 -0.65
C GLN A 74 12.38 -5.36 -1.11
N GLN A 75 11.44 -4.41 -1.02
CA GLN A 75 11.65 -3.01 -1.38
C GLN A 75 11.96 -2.14 -0.16
N ASN A 76 12.12 -2.72 1.03
CA ASN A 76 12.37 -1.98 2.26
C ASN A 76 11.26 -0.94 2.58
N TRP A 77 10.03 -1.22 2.15
CA TRP A 77 8.87 -0.33 2.40
C TRP A 77 8.23 -0.54 3.77
N THR A 78 8.64 -1.56 4.51
CA THR A 78 8.14 -1.83 5.86
C THR A 78 9.30 -1.81 6.85
N GLU A 79 10.26 -0.91 6.63
CA GLU A 79 11.32 -0.68 7.60
C GLU A 79 10.76 0.13 8.78
N PRO A 80 11.01 -0.31 10.02
CA PRO A 80 10.70 0.52 11.17
C PRO A 80 11.46 1.84 11.07
N PRO A 81 10.83 2.97 11.40
CA PRO A 81 11.54 4.23 11.47
C PRO A 81 12.62 4.14 12.54
N GLU A 82 13.86 4.42 12.13
CA GLU A 82 15.00 4.59 13.02
C GLU A 82 15.03 6.05 13.51
N ASP A 83 15.24 6.25 14.80
CA ASP A 83 15.54 7.55 15.37
C ASP A 83 16.99 7.61 15.89
N ASP A 84 17.42 8.78 16.39
CA ASP A 84 18.77 8.98 16.94
C ASP A 84 19.09 8.03 18.13
N HIS A 85 18.11 7.31 18.65
CA HIS A 85 18.21 6.35 19.75
C HIS A 85 18.05 4.88 19.31
N GLY A 86 17.86 4.62 18.01
CA GLY A 86 17.77 3.29 17.42
C GLY A 86 16.37 2.98 16.87
N ILE A 87 15.99 1.70 16.92
CA ILE A 87 14.66 1.25 16.47
C ILE A 87 13.66 1.61 17.56
N VAL A 88 12.66 2.44 17.23
CA VAL A 88 11.57 2.78 18.15
C VAL A 88 10.65 1.58 18.30
N ASP A 89 10.70 0.92 19.46
CA ASP A 89 9.82 -0.22 19.77
C ASP A 89 8.34 0.21 19.69
N GLY A 90 7.55 -0.50 18.86
CA GLY A 90 6.10 -0.30 18.71
C GLY A 90 5.65 0.35 17.40
N ASP A 91 6.56 0.97 16.63
CA ASP A 91 6.18 1.64 15.37
C ASP A 91 5.95 0.65 14.20
N THR A 92 6.39 -0.60 14.36
CA THR A 92 6.15 -1.68 13.40
C THR A 92 4.71 -2.12 13.31
N ASP A 93 3.90 -1.85 14.34
CA ASP A 93 2.50 -2.30 14.38
C ASP A 93 1.64 -1.57 13.34
N HIS A 94 2.13 -0.44 12.84
CA HIS A 94 1.49 0.32 11.76
C HIS A 94 1.85 -0.19 10.37
N LEU A 95 2.79 -1.15 10.27
CA LEU A 95 3.34 -1.63 9.00
C LEU A 95 2.70 -2.95 8.57
N GLY A 96 2.04 -2.94 7.42
CA GLY A 96 1.48 -4.15 6.83
C GLY A 96 0.75 -3.93 5.53
N VAL A 97 0.11 -5.00 5.08
CA VAL A 97 -0.67 -5.09 3.85
C VAL A 97 -2.07 -5.58 4.19
N MET A 98 -3.06 -5.06 3.49
CA MET A 98 -4.46 -5.43 3.61
C MET A 98 -5.08 -5.70 2.24
N ILE A 99 -5.87 -6.77 2.13
CA ILE A 99 -6.66 -7.09 0.94
C ILE A 99 -8.10 -7.36 1.37
N LYS A 100 -9.03 -6.66 0.73
CA LYS A 100 -10.47 -6.86 0.91
C LYS A 100 -10.91 -8.16 0.23
N ARG A 101 -11.57 -9.02 0.99
CA ARG A 101 -12.21 -10.23 0.44
C ARG A 101 -13.59 -9.89 -0.15
N PRO A 102 -14.18 -10.78 -0.98
CA PRO A 102 -15.50 -10.57 -1.58
C PRO A 102 -16.64 -10.46 -0.57
N ASP A 103 -16.45 -10.99 0.65
CA ASP A 103 -17.41 -10.87 1.76
C ASP A 103 -17.26 -9.56 2.55
N GLY A 104 -16.37 -8.66 2.11
CA GLY A 104 -16.14 -7.36 2.73
C GLY A 104 -15.15 -7.37 3.89
N VAL A 105 -14.71 -8.55 4.35
CA VAL A 105 -13.72 -8.67 5.42
C VAL A 105 -12.32 -8.49 4.86
N TYR A 106 -11.44 -7.80 5.57
CA TYR A 106 -10.03 -7.67 5.16
C TYR A 106 -9.17 -8.79 5.73
N THR A 107 -8.30 -9.36 4.90
CA THR A 107 -7.16 -10.15 5.33
C THR A 107 -5.93 -9.24 5.42
N ALA A 108 -5.18 -9.31 6.51
CA ALA A 108 -3.99 -8.50 6.74
C ALA A 108 -2.75 -9.35 7.00
N GLU A 109 -1.58 -8.83 6.65
CA GLU A 109 -0.26 -9.37 7.01
C GLU A 109 0.66 -8.20 7.38
N PRO A 110 1.24 -8.16 8.59
CA PRO A 110 1.06 -9.11 9.69
C PRO A 110 -0.34 -9.03 10.31
N MET A 111 -0.76 -10.12 10.97
CA MET A 111 -2.05 -10.20 11.67
C MET A 111 -2.16 -9.23 12.86
N THR A 112 -1.01 -8.71 13.34
CA THR A 112 -0.88 -7.77 14.46
C THR A 112 -1.01 -6.31 14.03
N LEU A 113 -1.49 -6.03 12.81
CA LEU A 113 -1.64 -4.67 12.31
C LEU A 113 -2.52 -3.80 13.22
N ASN A 114 -2.09 -2.56 13.45
CA ASN A 114 -2.74 -1.60 14.30
C ASN A 114 -4.20 -1.36 13.86
N LYS A 115 -5.11 -1.34 14.84
CA LYS A 115 -6.56 -1.20 14.59
C LYS A 115 -6.93 0.12 13.93
N GLY A 116 -6.20 1.20 14.21
CA GLY A 116 -6.41 2.52 13.58
C GLY A 116 -6.13 2.47 12.09
N VAL A 117 -5.02 1.85 11.68
CA VAL A 117 -4.68 1.63 10.26
C VAL A 117 -5.72 0.73 9.60
N TYR A 118 -6.10 -0.37 10.26
CA TYR A 118 -7.13 -1.26 9.73
C TYR A 118 -8.45 -0.53 9.45
N LYS A 119 -8.92 0.27 10.42
CA LYS A 119 -10.14 1.05 10.30
C LYS A 119 -10.03 2.17 9.27
N ALA A 120 -8.88 2.81 9.16
CA ALA A 120 -8.62 3.81 8.12
C ALA A 120 -8.80 3.21 6.72
N VAL A 121 -8.18 2.07 6.45
CA VAL A 121 -8.29 1.36 5.16
C VAL A 121 -9.73 0.90 4.91
N GLU A 122 -10.44 0.45 5.94
CA GLU A 122 -11.86 0.11 5.85
C GLU A 122 -12.72 1.32 5.46
N THR A 123 -12.50 2.48 6.09
CA THR A 123 -13.19 3.74 5.79
C THR A 123 -12.88 4.26 4.38
N LEU A 124 -11.65 4.08 3.91
CA LEU A 124 -11.26 4.39 2.53
C LEU A 124 -11.92 3.46 1.49
N GLY A 125 -12.42 2.29 1.93
CA GLY A 125 -13.11 1.34 1.07
C GLY A 125 -12.19 0.64 0.06
N ALA A 126 -10.89 0.63 0.30
CA ALA A 126 -9.87 0.13 -0.62
C ALA A 126 -9.99 -1.38 -0.89
N THR A 127 -9.73 -1.80 -2.14
CA THR A 127 -9.65 -3.24 -2.47
C THR A 127 -8.35 -3.85 -1.99
N VAL A 128 -7.23 -3.15 -2.23
CA VAL A 128 -5.90 -3.50 -1.78
C VAL A 128 -5.27 -2.25 -1.18
N ALA A 129 -4.63 -2.38 -0.03
CA ALA A 129 -3.89 -1.30 0.60
C ALA A 129 -2.64 -1.83 1.28
N PHE A 130 -1.63 -0.99 1.44
CA PHE A 130 -0.53 -1.26 2.34
C PHE A 130 0.08 0.04 2.85
N THR A 131 0.86 -0.08 3.90
CA THR A 131 1.56 1.03 4.54
C THR A 131 3.03 0.99 4.19
N MET A 132 3.56 2.14 3.80
CA MET A 132 4.96 2.33 3.48
C MET A 132 5.63 3.22 4.52
N SER A 133 6.68 2.70 5.14
CA SER A 133 7.65 3.45 5.95
C SER A 133 9.03 3.20 5.35
N SER A 134 9.74 4.28 5.07
CA SER A 134 11.13 4.25 4.62
C SER A 134 11.86 5.48 5.17
N GLN A 135 13.19 5.46 5.13
CA GLN A 135 14.02 6.62 5.49
C GLN A 135 13.57 7.92 4.78
N PHE A 136 13.09 7.82 3.53
CA PHE A 136 12.63 8.98 2.77
C PHE A 136 11.36 9.57 3.35
N VAL A 137 10.44 8.75 3.86
CA VAL A 137 9.23 9.22 4.55
C VAL A 137 9.61 9.97 5.82
N GLY A 138 10.55 9.43 6.61
CA GLY A 138 11.08 10.09 7.81
C GLY A 138 11.73 11.45 7.50
N HIS A 139 12.58 11.51 6.48
CA HIS A 139 13.21 12.75 6.03
C HIS A 139 12.19 13.77 5.51
N VAL A 140 11.17 13.34 4.77
CA VAL A 140 10.11 14.23 4.30
C VAL A 140 9.33 14.79 5.49
N LEU A 141 8.98 13.97 6.47
CA LEU A 141 8.22 14.38 7.65
C LEU A 141 8.99 15.39 8.50
N SER A 142 10.31 15.24 8.68
CA SER A 142 11.12 16.19 9.45
C SER A 142 11.18 17.59 8.86
N HIS A 143 10.95 17.73 7.56
CA HIS A 143 10.90 19.01 6.84
C HIS A 143 9.47 19.52 6.58
N THR A 144 8.45 18.73 6.92
CA THR A 144 7.05 19.09 6.68
C THR A 144 6.50 19.81 7.92
N SER A 145 5.91 21.00 7.73
CA SER A 145 5.36 21.78 8.84
C SER A 145 4.20 21.03 9.54
N PRO A 146 4.08 21.06 10.88
CA PRO A 146 3.01 20.36 11.61
C PRO A 146 1.58 20.75 11.23
N LEU A 147 1.39 21.92 10.61
CA LEU A 147 0.09 22.43 10.17
C LEU A 147 -0.16 22.24 8.67
N GLN A 148 0.84 21.76 7.93
CA GLN A 148 0.73 21.57 6.49
C GLN A 148 -0.17 20.37 6.20
N THR A 149 -1.22 20.53 5.41
CA THR A 149 -2.17 19.45 5.06
C THR A 149 -1.90 18.85 3.69
N GLU A 150 -0.99 19.43 2.93
CA GLU A 150 -0.68 19.07 1.55
C GLU A 150 0.82 19.16 1.30
N LEU A 151 1.41 18.12 0.71
CA LEU A 151 2.83 18.06 0.42
C LEU A 151 3.05 17.91 -1.10
N PRO A 152 3.49 18.95 -1.81
CA PRO A 152 3.86 18.82 -3.22
C PRO A 152 5.14 17.98 -3.34
N LEU A 153 5.03 16.83 -4.00
CA LEU A 153 6.14 15.91 -4.25
C LEU A 153 6.88 16.25 -5.56
N ASP A 154 6.20 16.93 -6.48
CA ASP A 154 6.80 17.43 -7.71
C ASP A 154 7.14 18.93 -7.61
N PRO A 155 8.22 19.39 -8.28
CA PRO A 155 8.57 20.80 -8.31
C PRO A 155 7.49 21.67 -8.97
N HIS A 156 6.73 21.09 -9.90
CA HIS A 156 5.62 21.76 -10.58
C HIS A 156 4.29 21.70 -9.79
N GLY A 157 4.24 21.01 -8.65
CA GLY A 157 3.04 20.88 -7.83
C GLY A 157 1.91 20.03 -8.45
N ALA A 158 2.17 19.30 -9.54
CA ALA A 158 1.16 18.47 -10.19
C ALA A 158 0.74 17.25 -9.35
N PHE A 159 1.66 16.70 -8.56
CA PHE A 159 1.41 15.61 -7.64
C PHE A 159 1.53 16.11 -6.19
N VAL A 160 0.38 16.18 -5.51
CA VAL A 160 0.25 16.66 -4.13
C VAL A 160 -0.18 15.49 -3.26
N LEU A 161 0.63 15.18 -2.25
CA LEU A 161 0.39 14.14 -1.26
C LEU A 161 -0.42 14.74 -0.09
N PRO A 162 -1.67 14.29 0.17
CA PRO A 162 -2.42 14.70 1.35
C PRO A 162 -1.69 14.29 2.63
N VAL A 163 -1.66 15.19 3.61
CA VAL A 163 -1.04 14.95 4.92
C VAL A 163 -2.11 14.99 5.99
N VAL A 164 -2.30 13.88 6.69
CA VAL A 164 -3.20 13.74 7.83
C VAL A 164 -2.40 13.59 9.12
N THR A 165 -3.00 13.96 10.24
CA THR A 165 -2.33 13.89 11.54
C THR A 165 -2.14 12.44 11.97
N SER A 166 -3.16 11.58 11.88
CA SER A 166 -3.08 10.16 12.24
C SER A 166 -3.98 9.29 11.35
N ALA A 167 -3.67 8.00 11.25
CA ALA A 167 -4.57 7.01 10.67
C ALA A 167 -5.90 6.92 11.44
N ALA A 168 -5.89 7.17 12.76
CA ALA A 168 -7.10 7.22 13.56
C ALA A 168 -8.06 8.33 13.11
N ASP A 169 -7.54 9.47 12.63
CA ASP A 169 -8.36 10.57 12.11
C ASP A 169 -9.08 10.20 10.82
N ILE A 170 -8.44 9.40 9.97
CA ILE A 170 -9.08 8.81 8.78
C ILE A 170 -10.18 7.86 9.22
N ALA A 171 -9.89 7.00 10.20
CA ALA A 171 -10.85 6.03 10.72
C ALA A 171 -12.11 6.71 11.31
N SER A 172 -11.96 7.84 12.00
CA SER A 172 -13.07 8.63 12.53
C SER A 172 -13.75 9.55 11.52
N GLY A 173 -13.18 9.70 10.31
CA GLY A 173 -13.68 10.63 9.30
C GLY A 173 -13.48 12.11 9.66
N THR A 174 -12.56 12.42 10.59
CA THR A 174 -12.21 13.81 10.95
C THR A 174 -11.32 14.44 9.89
N SER A 175 -10.51 13.63 9.20
CA SER A 175 -9.70 14.05 8.05
C SER A 175 -10.42 13.76 6.74
N TYR A 176 -10.47 14.74 5.85
CA TYR A 176 -11.02 14.57 4.51
C TYR A 176 -9.91 14.20 3.52
N ILE A 177 -9.96 12.97 3.01
CA ILE A 177 -9.13 12.51 1.90
C ILE A 177 -10.03 12.41 0.68
N ARG A 178 -9.58 12.97 -0.44
CA ARG A 178 -10.37 12.91 -1.67
C ARG A 178 -10.39 11.46 -2.18
N ILE A 179 -11.56 11.02 -2.63
CA ILE A 179 -11.80 9.65 -3.11
C ILE A 179 -11.02 9.31 -4.39
N ASP A 180 -10.59 10.33 -5.15
CA ASP A 180 -9.79 10.18 -6.37
C ASP A 180 -8.30 10.01 -6.09
N MET A 181 -7.88 10.16 -4.84
CA MET A 181 -6.50 9.90 -4.42
C MET A 181 -6.35 8.44 -4.02
N CYS A 182 -5.16 7.89 -4.29
CA CYS A 182 -4.77 6.52 -3.93
C CYS A 182 -3.64 6.48 -2.90
N ILE A 183 -3.42 7.61 -2.20
CA ILE A 183 -2.30 7.81 -1.30
C ILE A 183 -2.59 8.90 -0.25
N CYS A 184 -2.11 8.71 0.98
CA CYS A 184 -2.00 9.76 2.00
C CYS A 184 -0.81 9.53 2.94
N LEU A 185 -0.28 10.62 3.52
CA LEU A 185 0.79 10.60 4.52
C LEU A 185 0.17 10.77 5.92
N CYS A 186 0.46 9.85 6.84
CA CYS A 186 0.03 9.90 8.23
C CYS A 186 1.21 10.30 9.13
N ARG A 187 1.09 11.43 9.84
CA ARG A 187 2.20 12.00 10.62
C ARG A 187 2.52 11.21 11.88
N ALA A 188 1.51 10.88 12.68
CA ALA A 188 1.69 10.30 14.00
C ALA A 188 2.39 8.94 13.92
N GLU A 189 1.99 8.12 12.96
CA GLU A 189 2.54 6.79 12.69
C GLU A 189 3.75 6.82 11.74
N ARG A 190 4.10 7.99 11.19
CA ARG A 190 5.20 8.18 10.22
C ARG A 190 5.13 7.26 9.00
N ILE A 191 3.92 6.92 8.55
CA ILE A 191 3.67 6.04 7.41
C ILE A 191 3.01 6.78 6.26
N VAL A 192 3.15 6.23 5.06
CA VAL A 192 2.29 6.54 3.91
C VAL A 192 1.33 5.37 3.69
N ILE A 193 0.03 5.65 3.65
CA ILE A 193 -0.97 4.64 3.25
C ILE A 193 -1.16 4.76 1.74
N ILE A 194 -1.00 3.65 1.04
CA ILE A 194 -1.20 3.54 -0.41
C ILE A 194 -2.31 2.52 -0.65
N TRP A 195 -3.24 2.81 -1.56
CA TRP A 195 -4.33 1.90 -1.90
C TRP A 195 -4.58 1.82 -3.40
N GLY A 196 -5.35 0.81 -3.82
CA GLY A 196 -5.78 0.63 -5.20
C GLY A 196 -6.61 -0.63 -5.41
N ASP A 197 -6.86 -0.94 -6.68
CA ASP A 197 -7.78 -2.03 -7.08
C ASP A 197 -7.08 -3.37 -7.32
N THR A 198 -5.78 -3.34 -7.65
CA THR A 198 -5.03 -4.54 -8.03
C THR A 198 -3.67 -4.60 -7.36
N VAL A 199 -3.22 -5.81 -7.03
CA VAL A 199 -1.90 -6.07 -6.42
C VAL A 199 -0.76 -5.61 -7.34
N ALA A 200 -0.86 -5.79 -8.65
CA ALA A 200 0.17 -5.34 -9.58
C ALA A 200 0.21 -3.81 -9.70
N GLY A 201 -0.97 -3.17 -9.76
CA GLY A 201 -1.10 -1.72 -9.86
C GLY A 201 -0.55 -1.01 -8.62
N ILE A 202 -0.87 -1.51 -7.42
CA ILE A 202 -0.43 -0.87 -6.18
C ILE A 202 1.09 -0.95 -5.97
N ILE A 203 1.75 -2.05 -6.39
CA ILE A 203 3.21 -2.17 -6.35
C ILE A 203 3.85 -1.14 -7.29
N ALA A 204 3.35 -1.01 -8.52
CA ALA A 204 3.87 -0.03 -9.46
C ALA A 204 3.63 1.41 -8.96
N HIS A 205 2.47 1.67 -8.36
CA HIS A 205 2.13 2.97 -7.81
C HIS A 205 3.05 3.33 -6.63
N ALA A 206 3.32 2.39 -5.74
CA ALA A 206 4.20 2.61 -4.61
C ALA A 206 5.66 2.86 -5.02
N ALA A 207 6.18 2.11 -5.99
CA ALA A 207 7.52 2.38 -6.53
C ALA A 207 7.61 3.78 -7.15
N TYR A 208 6.54 4.24 -7.81
CA TYR A 208 6.46 5.62 -8.29
C TYR A 208 6.47 6.64 -7.14
N VAL A 209 5.68 6.39 -6.08
CA VAL A 209 5.62 7.27 -4.90
C VAL A 209 6.97 7.35 -4.20
N GLU A 210 7.64 6.22 -3.99
CA GLU A 210 8.98 6.17 -3.40
C GLU A 210 9.97 7.00 -4.22
N ALA A 211 9.99 6.84 -5.55
CA ALA A 211 10.85 7.64 -6.41
C ALA A 211 10.58 9.15 -6.29
N ARG A 212 9.32 9.55 -6.06
CA ARG A 212 8.95 10.95 -5.82
C ARG A 212 9.36 11.45 -4.44
N LEU A 213 9.21 10.64 -3.40
CA LEU A 213 9.71 10.95 -2.06
C LEU A 213 11.23 11.13 -2.08
N PHE A 214 11.94 10.22 -2.75
CA PHE A 214 13.39 10.34 -2.95
C PHE A 214 13.77 11.64 -3.68
N ALA A 215 13.13 11.94 -4.82
CA ALA A 215 13.39 13.15 -5.58
C ALA A 215 13.09 14.43 -4.77
N LYS A 216 12.13 14.37 -3.84
CA LYS A 216 11.82 15.47 -2.91
C LYS A 216 12.94 15.68 -1.88
N VAL A 217 13.46 14.61 -1.29
CA VAL A 217 14.55 14.66 -0.31
C VAL A 217 15.85 15.14 -0.95
N TRP A 218 16.14 14.69 -2.17
CA TRP A 218 17.42 14.99 -2.84
C TRP A 218 17.42 16.31 -3.63
N GLY A 219 16.24 16.88 -3.91
CA GLY A 219 16.06 18.01 -4.83
C GLY A 219 16.24 17.57 -6.29
N SER A 220 15.15 17.51 -7.06
CA SER A 220 15.20 17.07 -8.47
C SER A 220 16.00 18.07 -9.36
N PRO A 221 16.73 17.58 -10.37
CA PRO A 221 16.10 16.94 -11.54
C PRO A 221 16.72 15.57 -11.86
N ALA A 222 15.98 14.48 -11.62
CA ALA A 222 16.18 13.26 -12.39
C ALA A 222 15.25 13.30 -13.62
N PRO A 223 15.77 13.50 -14.85
CA PRO A 223 14.94 13.46 -16.05
C PRO A 223 14.58 12.00 -16.34
N GLY A 224 13.41 11.57 -15.88
CA GLY A 224 12.75 10.39 -16.44
C GLY A 224 12.40 10.67 -17.91
N PRO A 225 12.35 9.64 -18.78
CA PRO A 225 12.02 9.82 -20.18
C PRO A 225 10.58 10.33 -20.30
N THR A 226 10.45 11.62 -20.59
CA THR A 226 9.22 12.27 -20.99
C THR A 226 8.66 11.53 -22.20
N LEU A 227 7.63 10.70 -22.01
CA LEU A 227 6.77 10.29 -23.09
C LEU A 227 5.95 11.51 -23.50
N THR A 228 6.50 12.29 -24.42
CA THR A 228 5.86 13.43 -25.04
C THR A 228 4.56 12.97 -25.72
N PRO A 229 3.40 13.57 -25.41
CA PRO A 229 2.20 13.38 -26.21
C PRO A 229 2.42 14.04 -27.57
N CYS A 230 2.44 13.24 -28.64
CA CYS A 230 2.37 13.73 -30.00
C CYS A 230 1.08 14.56 -30.16
N ARG A 231 1.22 15.88 -30.34
CA ARG A 231 0.15 16.70 -30.91
C ARG A 231 0.77 17.72 -31.84
N GLY A 232 0.62 17.46 -33.13
CA GLY A 232 1.02 18.37 -34.19
C GLY A 232 0.10 19.58 -34.33
N ALA A 233 0.70 20.67 -34.77
CA ALA A 233 0.18 21.72 -35.66
C ALA A 233 1.34 22.75 -35.76
N LEU A 234 2.08 22.83 -36.88
CA LEU A 234 1.79 23.56 -38.13
C LEU A 234 2.32 25.01 -38.12
N LEU A 235 2.95 25.36 -39.26
CA LEU A 235 3.39 26.69 -39.77
C LEU A 235 4.78 27.14 -39.25
N SER A 236 5.77 27.52 -40.06
CA SER A 236 5.73 28.19 -41.37
C SER A 236 7.07 28.08 -42.12
N SER A 237 6.99 28.02 -43.46
CA SER A 237 7.87 28.67 -44.48
C SER A 237 9.40 28.47 -44.45
N SER A 238 10.16 28.35 -45.54
CA SER A 238 9.96 28.19 -46.98
C SER A 238 11.37 28.29 -47.61
N THR A 239 11.88 27.25 -48.24
CA THR A 239 12.87 27.37 -49.34
C THR A 239 12.93 26.07 -50.13
N SER A 240 12.88 26.22 -51.45
CA SER A 240 12.75 25.19 -52.50
C SER A 240 14.15 24.71 -52.99
N PRO A 241 14.29 23.86 -54.04
CA PRO A 241 14.61 22.45 -53.91
C PRO A 241 15.95 22.05 -54.59
N ASP A 242 16.57 20.96 -54.13
CA ASP A 242 17.66 20.29 -54.89
C ASP A 242 17.29 18.81 -55.11
N PRO A 243 17.31 18.29 -56.36
CA PRO A 243 17.01 16.90 -56.67
C PRO A 243 18.25 16.15 -57.16
N GLU A 244 19.02 15.50 -56.30
CA GLU A 244 19.93 14.45 -56.76
C GLU A 244 20.46 13.56 -55.64
N GLN A 245 20.35 12.24 -55.84
CA GLN A 245 21.12 11.17 -55.18
C GLN A 245 20.77 10.89 -53.69
N ALA A 246 20.66 9.66 -53.22
CA ALA A 246 20.79 8.35 -53.82
C ALA A 246 20.07 7.34 -52.91
N ALA A 247 19.56 6.30 -53.56
CA ALA A 247 19.04 5.11 -52.93
C ALA A 247 20.10 4.37 -52.09
N SER A 248 19.59 3.46 -51.24
CA SER A 248 20.26 2.27 -50.71
C SER A 248 20.93 2.41 -49.34
N ARG A 249 20.28 1.88 -48.30
CA ARG A 249 20.60 0.53 -47.78
C ARG A 249 19.74 0.19 -46.54
N VAL A 250 18.85 -0.78 -46.68
CA VAL A 250 18.97 -2.16 -46.14
C VAL A 250 18.59 -2.31 -44.66
N SER A 251 17.34 -2.72 -44.49
CA SER A 251 16.84 -3.82 -43.66
C SER A 251 17.80 -4.51 -42.67
N ARG A 252 17.40 -4.58 -41.38
CA ARG A 252 17.09 -5.82 -40.59
C ARG A 252 17.41 -5.64 -39.10
N LEU A 253 16.39 -5.85 -38.26
CA LEU A 253 16.35 -6.48 -36.91
C LEU A 253 15.08 -5.95 -36.21
N LEU A 254 13.90 -6.54 -36.37
CA LEU A 254 13.40 -7.85 -35.93
C LEU A 254 13.48 -8.10 -34.40
N ARG A 255 12.28 -8.27 -33.82
CA ARG A 255 11.90 -8.87 -32.51
C ARG A 255 12.06 -7.92 -31.31
N ARG A 256 11.08 -7.70 -30.41
CA ARG A 256 9.86 -8.46 -30.03
C ARG A 256 8.96 -7.57 -29.14
N ARG A 257 7.63 -7.60 -29.38
CA ARG A 257 6.47 -7.68 -28.44
C ARG A 257 6.42 -6.67 -27.25
N ILE A 258 5.32 -5.96 -26.95
CA ILE A 258 3.90 -6.36 -26.82
C ILE A 258 2.99 -5.15 -27.13
N ARG A 259 1.95 -5.35 -27.96
CA ARG A 259 0.75 -4.49 -28.01
C ARG A 259 -0.17 -4.90 -26.88
N VAL A 260 -0.65 -3.93 -26.09
CA VAL A 260 -1.91 -4.08 -25.36
C VAL A 260 -2.95 -3.29 -26.14
N THR A 261 -3.78 -4.01 -26.89
CA THR A 261 -4.99 -3.48 -27.50
C THR A 261 -6.11 -3.46 -26.46
N SER A 262 -6.67 -2.27 -26.28
CA SER A 262 -8.05 -1.91 -25.93
C SER A 262 -9.03 -3.04 -25.56
N CYS A 263 -9.76 -2.84 -24.46
CA CYS A 263 -11.16 -3.25 -24.39
C CYS A 263 -11.99 -2.17 -23.70
N SER A 264 -12.59 -1.30 -24.52
CA SER A 264 -13.80 -0.57 -24.20
C SER A 264 -14.92 -1.55 -23.82
N ILE A 265 -15.78 -1.19 -22.87
CA ILE A 265 -17.25 -1.29 -22.92
C ILE A 265 -17.77 -0.83 -21.55
N TRP A 266 -18.18 0.44 -21.49
CA TRP A 266 -19.23 0.86 -20.57
C TRP A 266 -20.55 0.36 -21.15
N LYS A 267 -21.25 -0.50 -20.42
CA LYS A 267 -22.65 -0.82 -20.72
C LYS A 267 -23.50 -0.34 -19.56
N LYS A 268 -24.30 0.68 -19.87
CA LYS A 268 -25.45 1.15 -19.10
C LYS A 268 -26.34 -0.02 -18.72
N MET A 269 -26.66 -0.11 -17.43
CA MET A 269 -27.98 -0.48 -16.89
C MET A 269 -28.05 0.06 -15.47
#